data_AF-A0A957B9P1-F1
#
_entry.id   AF-A0A957B9P1-F1
#
_cell.length_a   1.000
_cell.length_b   1.000
_cell.length_c   1.000
_cell.angle_alpha   90.00
_cell.angle_beta   90.00
_cell.angle_gamma   90.00
#
_symmetry.space_group_name_H-M   'P 1'
#
loop_
_entity.id
_entity.type
_entity.pdbx_description
1 polymer ?
#
loop_
_entity_poly.entity_id
_entity_poly.type
_entity_poly.pdbx_seq_one_letter_code
_entity_poly.pdbx_strand_id
1 'polypeptide(L)'
;TFLSRLTAWLGFALHTLAVWVTIYWATEKLSLRYTSELKPVNYAALAVNGGFIVLHYIQTAIFYDGLAQDVPSWTAQFTVIMMLFIIAAMENRRRGLFFGKKVSFRKEFYDWMKRYHSYAFSFAVIYTFWFHPMVFTWGHLVGFVQVILVMVQGSLMFTRMHLNKKWIVLIELLVLPHAAVIAIGQGKGLVYMFALGFLTMFIVTQMHALNLKTWVRNAIYAGFVVTLLVIYLFIREPYMVNEVIRIPAIEYGMIFITYGLWLLFARFTGRIESFRVSEPPPPVPAVGD
;
A
#
# COMPACT_ATOMS: atom_id res chain seq x y z
N THR A 1 5.50 7.09 30.21
CA THR A 1 6.05 6.31 31.35
C THR A 1 6.53 4.96 30.83
N PHE A 2 7.17 4.11 31.65
CA PHE A 2 7.54 2.76 31.19
C PHE A 2 6.31 1.93 30.75
N LEU A 3 5.23 1.98 31.53
CA LEU A 3 4.00 1.23 31.25
C LEU A 3 3.31 1.69 29.96
N SER A 4 3.31 3.00 29.67
CA SER A 4 2.68 3.51 28.45
C SER A 4 3.41 3.03 27.19
N ARG A 5 4.74 3.07 27.20
CA ARG A 5 5.59 2.54 26.11
C ARG A 5 5.44 1.02 25.97
N LEU A 6 5.51 0.29 27.09
CA LEU A 6 5.36 -1.16 27.10
C LEU A 6 4.02 -1.60 26.53
N THR A 7 2.92 -0.95 26.94
CA THR A 7 1.57 -1.29 26.45
C THR A 7 1.39 -0.97 24.96
N ALA A 8 1.96 0.12 24.46
CA ALA A 8 1.95 0.44 23.02
C ALA A 8 2.73 -0.60 22.19
N TRP A 9 3.95 -0.95 22.61
CA TRP A 9 4.78 -1.97 21.92
C TRP A 9 4.17 -3.37 21.98
N LEU A 10 3.63 -3.77 23.15
CA LEU A 10 2.94 -5.04 23.29
C LEU A 10 1.66 -5.07 22.44
N GLY A 11 0.88 -3.99 22.44
CA GLY A 11 -0.30 -3.85 21.60
C GLY A 11 0.05 -4.00 20.11
N PHE A 12 1.08 -3.31 19.65
CA PHE A 12 1.61 -3.44 18.29
C PHE A 12 2.06 -4.88 17.95
N ALA A 13 2.88 -5.49 18.80
CA ALA A 13 3.42 -6.82 18.57
C ALA A 13 2.32 -7.88 18.56
N LEU A 14 1.43 -7.88 19.57
CA LEU A 14 0.33 -8.83 19.68
C LEU A 14 -0.67 -8.65 18.53
N HIS A 15 -0.99 -7.41 18.14
CA HIS A 15 -1.87 -7.15 17.00
C HIS A 15 -1.27 -7.69 15.70
N THR A 16 0.01 -7.41 15.45
CA THR A 16 0.73 -7.90 14.27
C THR A 16 0.74 -9.44 14.22
N LEU A 17 1.14 -10.09 15.32
CA LEU A 17 1.19 -11.54 15.39
C LEU A 17 -0.20 -12.18 15.25
N ALA A 18 -1.24 -11.62 15.88
CA ALA A 18 -2.60 -12.13 15.76
C ALA A 18 -3.09 -12.07 14.31
N VAL A 19 -2.87 -10.95 13.61
CA VAL A 19 -3.23 -10.83 12.19
C VAL A 19 -2.40 -11.77 11.33
N TRP A 20 -1.09 -11.92 11.58
CA TRP A 20 -0.24 -12.87 10.86
C TRP A 20 -0.68 -14.33 11.05
N VAL A 21 -1.16 -14.70 12.24
CA VAL A 21 -1.78 -16.01 12.49
C VAL A 21 -3.04 -16.18 11.63
N THR A 22 -3.90 -15.16 11.51
CA THR A 22 -5.07 -15.25 10.62
C THR A 22 -4.67 -15.40 9.14
N ILE A 23 -3.62 -14.70 8.71
CA ILE A 23 -3.10 -14.80 7.35
C ILE A 23 -2.57 -16.21 7.11
N TYR A 24 -1.74 -16.73 8.02
CA TYR A 24 -1.18 -18.07 7.95
C TYR A 24 -2.28 -19.14 7.92
N TRP A 25 -3.27 -19.02 8.80
CA TRP A 25 -4.43 -19.90 8.82
C TRP A 25 -5.17 -19.89 7.47
N ALA A 26 -5.38 -18.71 6.89
CA ALA A 26 -6.06 -18.57 5.62
C ALA A 26 -5.25 -19.17 4.45
N THR A 27 -3.93 -19.05 4.46
CA THR A 27 -3.07 -19.59 3.39
C THR A 27 -2.88 -21.11 3.48
N GLU A 28 -2.82 -21.68 4.68
CA GLU A 28 -2.54 -23.11 4.87
C GLU A 28 -3.80 -24.01 4.90
N LYS A 29 -4.91 -23.50 5.45
CA LYS A 29 -6.08 -24.34 5.77
C LYS A 29 -7.29 -24.10 4.87
N LEU A 30 -7.31 -23.02 4.09
CA LEU A 30 -8.46 -22.69 3.25
C LEU A 30 -8.16 -22.90 1.78
N SER A 31 -9.20 -23.22 1.01
CA SER A 31 -9.10 -23.15 -0.44
C SER A 31 -8.80 -21.71 -0.86
N LEU A 32 -7.75 -21.54 -1.68
CA LEU A 32 -7.33 -20.25 -2.26
C LEU A 32 -8.35 -19.68 -3.26
N ARG A 33 -9.57 -20.24 -3.31
CA ARG A 33 -10.66 -19.79 -4.17
C ARG A 33 -11.35 -18.57 -3.57
N TYR A 34 -11.54 -17.57 -4.40
CA TYR A 34 -12.26 -16.35 -4.04
C TYR A 34 -13.78 -16.59 -3.98
N THR A 35 -14.42 -16.24 -2.86
CA THR A 35 -15.86 -16.43 -2.60
C THR A 35 -16.58 -15.09 -2.43
N SER A 36 -17.90 -15.06 -2.64
CA SER A 36 -18.72 -13.87 -2.32
C SER A 36 -19.01 -13.74 -0.82
N GLU A 37 -18.93 -14.87 -0.10
CA GLU A 37 -19.24 -14.97 1.32
C GLU A 37 -17.98 -14.91 2.18
N LEU A 38 -18.16 -14.48 3.43
CA LEU A 38 -17.12 -14.48 4.46
C LEU A 38 -16.88 -15.91 4.96
N LYS A 39 -15.60 -16.28 5.07
CA LYS A 39 -15.14 -17.51 5.70
C LYS A 39 -14.89 -17.28 7.19
N PRO A 40 -14.81 -18.33 8.03
CA PRO A 40 -14.51 -18.19 9.46
C PRO A 40 -13.27 -17.35 9.76
N VAL A 41 -12.21 -17.46 8.95
CA VAL A 41 -11.00 -16.65 9.11
C VAL A 41 -11.25 -15.15 8.90
N ASN A 42 -12.20 -14.77 8.05
CA ASN A 42 -12.53 -13.36 7.82
C ASN A 42 -13.19 -12.77 9.07
N TYR A 43 -14.12 -13.51 9.69
CA TYR A 43 -14.72 -13.11 10.96
C TYR A 43 -13.68 -13.02 12.08
N ALA A 44 -12.75 -13.98 12.15
CA ALA A 44 -11.65 -13.93 13.10
C ALA A 44 -10.75 -12.70 12.89
N ALA A 45 -10.35 -12.41 11.65
CA ALA A 45 -9.54 -11.23 11.33
C ALA A 45 -10.27 -9.91 11.64
N LEU A 46 -11.58 -9.83 11.34
CA LEU A 46 -12.40 -8.67 11.71
C LEU A 46 -12.49 -8.50 13.23
N ALA A 47 -12.70 -9.59 13.97
CA ALA A 47 -12.77 -9.57 15.43
C ALA A 47 -11.43 -9.18 16.06
N VAL A 48 -10.31 -9.69 15.54
CA VAL A 48 -8.96 -9.31 15.97
C VAL A 48 -8.74 -7.81 15.78
N ASN A 49 -8.92 -7.29 14.55
CA ASN A 49 -8.74 -5.86 14.28
C ASN A 49 -9.70 -5.01 15.14
N GLY A 50 -10.98 -5.39 15.24
CA GLY A 50 -11.97 -4.70 16.06
C GLY A 50 -11.61 -4.65 17.55
N GLY A 51 -11.16 -5.78 18.11
CA GLY A 51 -10.70 -5.87 19.49
C GLY A 51 -9.47 -4.99 19.75
N PHE A 52 -8.49 -4.99 18.84
CA PHE A 52 -7.31 -4.14 18.96
C PHE A 52 -7.60 -2.66 18.74
N ILE A 53 -8.64 -2.30 17.97
CA ILE A 53 -9.11 -0.92 17.88
C ILE A 53 -9.62 -0.43 19.23
N VAL A 54 -10.47 -1.22 19.89
CA VAL A 54 -10.98 -0.88 21.23
C VAL A 54 -9.84 -0.85 22.25
N LEU A 55 -8.92 -1.82 22.21
CA LEU A 55 -7.78 -1.87 23.10
C LEU A 55 -6.87 -0.64 22.95
N HIS A 56 -6.57 -0.25 21.71
CA HIS A 56 -5.74 0.92 21.45
C HIS A 56 -6.43 2.22 21.90
N TYR A 57 -7.75 2.32 21.72
CA TYR A 57 -8.52 3.44 22.26
C TYR A 57 -8.41 3.51 23.79
N ILE A 58 -8.58 2.39 24.50
CA ILE A 58 -8.42 2.32 25.96
C ILE A 58 -6.99 2.68 26.38
N GLN A 59 -5.99 2.16 25.66
CA GLN A 59 -4.57 2.47 25.92
C GLN A 59 -4.29 3.97 25.75
N THR A 60 -4.79 4.60 24.69
CA THR A 60 -4.69 6.05 24.49
C THR A 60 -5.44 6.81 25.58
N ALA A 61 -6.64 6.36 25.98
CA ALA A 61 -7.44 7.05 27.00
C ALA A 61 -6.76 7.03 28.38
N ILE A 62 -6.04 5.96 28.72
CA ILE A 62 -5.34 5.82 30.00
C ILE A 62 -3.97 6.51 29.98
N PHE A 63 -3.21 6.37 28.89
CA PHE A 63 -1.80 6.75 28.85
C PHE A 63 -1.46 7.92 27.92
N TYR A 64 -2.37 8.30 27.02
CA TYR A 64 -2.16 9.32 25.98
C TYR A 64 -0.87 9.07 25.16
N ASP A 65 -0.65 7.83 24.74
CA ASP A 65 0.64 7.38 24.20
C ASP A 65 0.49 6.49 22.96
N GLY A 66 1.55 6.40 22.15
CA GLY A 66 1.71 5.54 20.98
C GLY A 66 3.20 5.37 20.65
N LEU A 67 3.55 4.58 19.62
CA LEU A 67 4.96 4.31 19.30
C LEU A 67 5.76 5.58 18.91
N ALA A 68 5.08 6.67 18.53
CA ALA A 68 5.69 7.94 18.17
C ALA A 68 6.63 8.54 19.23
N GLN A 69 6.52 8.12 20.51
CA GLN A 69 7.49 8.52 21.54
C GLN A 69 8.88 7.91 21.33
N ASP A 70 8.95 6.75 20.68
CA ASP A 70 10.14 5.90 20.64
C ASP A 70 10.81 5.90 19.28
N VAL A 71 10.05 6.18 18.23
CA VAL A 71 10.51 6.06 16.85
C VAL A 71 10.11 7.29 16.03
N PRO A 72 10.98 7.77 15.12
CA PRO A 72 10.68 8.93 14.30
C PRO A 72 9.49 8.71 13.35
N SER A 73 8.71 9.75 13.06
CA SER A 73 7.54 9.67 12.17
C SER A 73 7.83 9.19 10.75
N TRP A 74 9.06 9.38 10.27
CA TRP A 74 9.43 8.89 8.94
C TRP A 74 9.34 7.37 8.86
N THR A 75 9.56 6.61 9.94
CA THR A 75 9.46 5.15 9.88
C THR A 75 8.04 4.70 9.50
N ALA A 76 7.01 5.30 10.11
CA ALA A 76 5.61 5.04 9.76
C ALA A 76 5.34 5.43 8.29
N GLN A 77 5.82 6.60 7.88
CA GLN A 77 5.70 7.06 6.49
C GLN A 77 6.35 6.08 5.49
N PHE A 78 7.53 5.54 5.78
CA PHE A 78 8.20 4.56 4.92
C PHE A 78 7.42 3.25 4.80
N THR A 79 6.76 2.79 5.86
CA THR A 79 5.91 1.58 5.77
C THR A 79 4.66 1.81 4.90
N VAL A 80 4.07 3.01 4.95
CA VAL A 80 2.97 3.38 4.05
C VAL A 80 3.45 3.49 2.61
N ILE A 81 4.60 4.15 2.37
CA ILE A 81 5.23 4.22 1.03
C ILE A 81 5.46 2.80 0.49
N MET A 82 5.97 1.89 1.32
CA MET A 82 6.15 0.47 0.97
C MET A 82 4.85 -0.17 0.50
N MET A 83 3.78 -0.03 1.27
CA MET A 83 2.48 -0.56 0.87
C MET A 83 2.01 0.03 -0.47
N LEU A 84 2.10 1.36 -0.65
CA LEU A 84 1.63 2.04 -1.86
C LEU A 84 2.39 1.62 -3.12
N PHE A 85 3.72 1.57 -3.08
CA PHE A 85 4.48 1.19 -4.27
C PHE A 85 4.29 -0.30 -4.62
N ILE A 86 4.14 -1.19 -3.62
CA ILE A 86 3.84 -2.61 -3.90
C ILE A 86 2.43 -2.75 -4.48
N ILE A 87 1.43 -2.02 -3.97
CA ILE A 87 0.08 -1.98 -4.55
C ILE A 87 0.17 -1.52 -6.02
N ALA A 88 0.86 -0.42 -6.29
CA ALA A 88 1.04 0.09 -7.65
C ALA A 88 1.71 -0.95 -8.58
N ALA A 89 2.79 -1.60 -8.11
CA ALA A 89 3.48 -2.65 -8.85
C ALA A 89 2.58 -3.87 -9.13
N MET A 90 1.81 -4.34 -8.15
CA MET A 90 0.88 -5.46 -8.31
C MET A 90 -0.27 -5.12 -9.27
N GLU A 91 -0.83 -3.92 -9.13
CA GLU A 91 -1.97 -3.45 -9.92
C GLU A 91 -1.60 -3.06 -11.36
N ASN A 92 -0.31 -2.91 -11.67
CA ASN A 92 0.20 -2.64 -13.02
C ASN A 92 -0.38 -3.60 -14.09
N ARG A 93 -0.57 -4.89 -13.78
CA ARG A 93 -1.17 -5.85 -14.74
C ARG A 93 -2.60 -5.49 -15.12
N ARG A 94 -3.33 -4.81 -14.23
CA ARG A 94 -4.73 -4.43 -14.39
C ARG A 94 -4.88 -3.01 -14.94
N ARG A 95 -4.17 -2.04 -14.35
CA ARG A 95 -4.35 -0.60 -14.62
C ARG A 95 -3.16 0.10 -15.28
N GLY A 96 -2.01 -0.56 -15.43
CA GLY A 96 -0.76 0.07 -15.87
C GLY A 96 -0.12 0.96 -14.79
N LEU A 97 1.09 1.47 -15.07
CA LEU A 97 1.80 2.43 -14.23
C LEU A 97 1.84 3.85 -14.83
N PHE A 98 1.63 3.97 -16.15
CA PHE A 98 1.76 5.26 -16.83
C PHE A 98 0.65 5.48 -17.83
N PHE A 99 -0.38 6.21 -17.43
CA PHE A 99 -1.54 6.53 -18.27
C PHE A 99 -2.22 5.27 -18.86
N GLY A 100 -2.33 4.21 -18.06
CA GLY A 100 -2.86 2.92 -18.51
C GLY A 100 -1.83 1.99 -19.19
N LYS A 101 -0.62 2.48 -19.50
CA LYS A 101 0.45 1.66 -20.07
C LYS A 101 1.06 0.77 -19.01
N LYS A 102 1.20 -0.51 -19.36
CA LYS A 102 1.74 -1.55 -18.48
C LYS A 102 3.26 -1.66 -18.63
N VAL A 103 3.93 -1.89 -17.52
CA VAL A 103 5.36 -2.26 -17.50
C VAL A 103 5.50 -3.78 -17.43
N SER A 104 6.40 -4.35 -18.22
CA SER A 104 6.59 -5.81 -18.29
C SER A 104 7.57 -6.29 -17.22
N PHE A 105 7.08 -6.56 -16.01
CA PHE A 105 7.84 -7.31 -14.99
C PHE A 105 7.74 -8.83 -15.21
N ARG A 106 8.72 -9.58 -14.70
CA ARG A 106 8.68 -11.06 -14.69
C ARG A 106 7.48 -11.58 -13.90
N LYS A 107 6.90 -12.72 -14.32
CA LYS A 107 5.73 -13.31 -13.69
C LYS A 107 6.01 -13.66 -12.22
N GLU A 108 7.20 -14.20 -11.97
CA GLU A 108 7.67 -14.64 -10.67
C GLU A 108 7.79 -13.48 -9.67
N PHE A 109 8.05 -12.25 -10.15
CA PHE A 109 8.03 -11.06 -9.31
C PHE A 109 6.61 -10.73 -8.84
N TYR A 110 5.61 -10.85 -9.73
CA TYR A 110 4.21 -10.69 -9.33
C TYR A 110 3.75 -11.77 -8.36
N ASP A 111 4.17 -13.02 -8.58
CA ASP A 111 3.80 -14.13 -7.73
C ASP A 111 4.46 -14.00 -6.34
N TRP A 112 5.70 -13.50 -6.28
CA TRP A 112 6.38 -13.13 -5.03
C TRP A 112 5.61 -12.05 -4.28
N MET A 113 5.25 -10.94 -4.93
CA MET A 113 4.47 -9.88 -4.27
C MET A 113 3.12 -10.41 -3.78
N LYS A 114 2.37 -11.14 -4.60
CA LYS A 114 1.08 -11.74 -4.20
C LYS A 114 1.20 -12.68 -3.02
N ARG A 115 2.30 -13.42 -2.89
CA ARG A 115 2.51 -14.35 -1.77
C ARG A 115 2.76 -13.63 -0.45
N TYR A 116 3.51 -12.52 -0.47
CA TYR A 116 4.00 -11.88 0.76
C TYR A 116 3.33 -10.54 1.10
N HIS A 117 2.55 -9.95 0.19
CA HIS A 117 1.95 -8.63 0.40
C HIS A 117 1.09 -8.56 1.67
N SER A 118 0.36 -9.63 2.01
CA SER A 118 -0.52 -9.65 3.18
C SER A 118 0.25 -9.40 4.48
N TYR A 119 1.43 -10.00 4.64
CA TYR A 119 2.31 -9.79 5.80
C TYR A 119 2.90 -8.37 5.81
N ALA A 120 3.40 -7.90 4.67
CA ALA A 120 3.98 -6.56 4.56
C ALA A 120 2.94 -5.45 4.79
N PHE A 121 1.74 -5.61 4.24
CA PHE A 121 0.66 -4.61 4.33
C PHE A 121 0.04 -4.60 5.72
N SER A 122 -0.21 -5.76 6.31
CA SER A 122 -0.68 -5.82 7.71
C SER A 122 0.32 -5.18 8.66
N PHE A 123 1.63 -5.45 8.51
CA PHE A 123 2.66 -4.78 9.29
C PHE A 123 2.59 -3.26 9.13
N ALA A 124 2.58 -2.74 7.90
CA ALA A 124 2.55 -1.30 7.64
C ALA A 124 1.33 -0.61 8.28
N VAL A 125 0.16 -1.21 8.13
CA VAL A 125 -1.12 -0.68 8.61
C VAL A 125 -1.19 -0.74 10.13
N ILE A 126 -0.81 -1.87 10.74
CA ILE A 126 -0.82 -2.06 12.20
C ILE A 126 0.26 -1.19 12.86
N TYR A 127 1.43 -1.05 12.24
CA TYR A 127 2.48 -0.18 12.72
C TYR A 127 2.03 1.28 12.73
N THR A 128 1.49 1.77 11.60
CA THR A 128 0.95 3.14 11.52
C THR A 128 -0.21 3.35 12.49
N PHE A 129 -1.06 2.32 12.68
CA PHE A 129 -2.16 2.36 13.63
C PHE A 129 -1.69 2.58 15.07
N TRP A 130 -0.71 1.80 15.55
CA TRP A 130 -0.15 1.93 16.89
C TRP A 130 0.87 3.06 17.04
N PHE A 131 1.38 3.60 15.93
CA PHE A 131 2.32 4.71 15.93
C PHE A 131 1.71 5.97 16.53
N HIS A 132 0.49 6.32 16.10
CA HIS A 132 -0.20 7.50 16.55
C HIS A 132 -1.14 7.19 17.72
N PRO A 133 -1.16 8.01 18.79
CA PRO A 133 -2.22 7.91 19.79
C PRO A 133 -3.58 8.26 19.14
N MET A 134 -4.67 7.66 19.62
CA MET A 134 -6.04 7.89 19.13
C MET A 134 -6.63 9.23 19.62
N VAL A 135 -5.96 10.34 19.31
CA VAL A 135 -6.38 11.69 19.71
C VAL A 135 -7.28 12.34 18.67
N PHE A 136 -8.27 13.11 19.11
CA PHE A 136 -9.22 13.75 18.20
C PHE A 136 -8.64 15.02 17.56
N THR A 137 -8.11 14.86 16.35
CA THR A 137 -7.81 15.97 15.42
C THR A 137 -8.29 15.56 14.03
N TRP A 138 -8.50 16.51 13.11
CA TRP A 138 -8.93 16.19 11.74
C TRP A 138 -7.97 15.27 11.00
N GLY A 139 -6.65 15.46 11.17
CA GLY A 139 -5.64 14.60 10.56
C GLY A 139 -5.70 13.16 11.07
N HIS A 140 -5.82 12.99 12.40
CA HIS A 140 -5.97 11.68 13.01
C HIS A 140 -7.29 11.02 12.62
N LEU A 141 -8.42 11.75 12.59
CA LEU A 141 -9.73 11.19 12.21
C LEU A 141 -9.70 10.59 10.80
N VAL A 142 -9.26 11.37 9.80
CA VAL A 142 -9.20 10.89 8.41
C VAL A 142 -8.19 9.75 8.26
N GLY A 143 -7.07 9.83 8.99
CA GLY A 143 -6.05 8.78 9.02
C GLY A 143 -6.56 7.46 9.61
N PHE A 144 -7.20 7.49 10.78
CA PHE A 144 -7.75 6.29 11.41
C PHE A 144 -8.88 5.68 10.57
N VAL A 145 -9.76 6.50 9.97
CA VAL A 145 -10.77 5.98 9.02
C VAL A 145 -10.09 5.25 7.86
N GLN A 146 -9.05 5.83 7.26
CA GLN A 146 -8.32 5.20 6.16
C GLN A 146 -7.65 3.88 6.60
N VAL A 147 -6.91 3.89 7.71
CA VAL A 147 -6.21 2.71 8.26
C VAL A 147 -7.19 1.59 8.61
N ILE A 148 -8.33 1.91 9.25
CA ILE A 148 -9.38 0.94 9.58
C ILE A 148 -9.98 0.33 8.31
N LEU A 149 -10.22 1.12 7.26
CA LEU A 149 -10.69 0.59 5.97
C LEU A 149 -9.66 -0.34 5.31
N VAL A 150 -8.36 -0.05 5.45
CA VAL A 150 -7.30 -0.97 5.00
C VAL A 150 -7.28 -2.25 5.84
N MET A 151 -7.48 -2.18 7.17
CA MET A 151 -7.62 -3.36 8.03
C MET A 151 -8.83 -4.22 7.64
N VAL A 152 -9.96 -3.59 7.31
CA VAL A 152 -11.13 -4.28 6.74
C VAL A 152 -10.75 -4.94 5.42
N GLN A 153 -10.08 -4.23 4.51
CA GLN A 153 -9.62 -4.79 3.24
C GLN A 153 -8.70 -6.01 3.44
N GLY A 154 -7.79 -5.97 4.41
CA GLY A 154 -6.97 -7.11 4.80
C GLY A 154 -7.78 -8.28 5.37
N SER A 155 -8.78 -7.97 6.21
CA SER A 155 -9.68 -8.97 6.80
C SER A 155 -10.59 -9.65 5.79
N LEU A 156 -10.82 -9.03 4.63
CA LEU A 156 -11.62 -9.57 3.52
C LEU A 156 -10.83 -10.53 2.62
N MET A 157 -9.65 -11.02 3.05
CA MET A 157 -8.82 -11.98 2.32
C MET A 157 -9.62 -13.14 1.70
N PHE A 158 -9.30 -13.50 0.45
CA PHE A 158 -10.00 -14.53 -0.33
C PHE A 158 -11.50 -14.28 -0.58
N THR A 159 -11.99 -13.05 -0.43
CA THR A 159 -13.34 -12.67 -0.87
C THR A 159 -13.30 -11.92 -2.21
N ARG A 160 -14.40 -11.94 -2.97
CA ARG A 160 -14.54 -11.12 -4.18
C ARG A 160 -14.43 -9.63 -3.89
N MET A 161 -14.79 -9.21 -2.68
CA MET A 161 -14.65 -7.81 -2.27
C MET A 161 -13.18 -7.37 -2.20
N HIS A 162 -12.29 -8.25 -1.73
CA HIS A 162 -10.85 -7.96 -1.70
C HIS A 162 -10.26 -7.66 -3.08
N LEU A 163 -10.88 -8.17 -4.15
CA LEU A 163 -10.50 -7.92 -5.54
C LEU A 163 -11.32 -6.80 -6.21
N ASN A 164 -12.26 -6.18 -5.50
CA ASN A 164 -13.15 -5.18 -6.08
C ASN A 164 -12.38 -3.90 -6.38
N LYS A 165 -12.19 -3.62 -7.67
CA LYS A 165 -11.45 -2.45 -8.16
C LYS A 165 -11.96 -1.10 -7.67
N LYS A 166 -13.28 -0.93 -7.49
CA LYS A 166 -13.85 0.34 -7.05
C LYS A 166 -13.53 0.58 -5.58
N TRP A 167 -13.62 -0.49 -4.78
CA TRP A 167 -13.25 -0.47 -3.38
C TRP A 167 -11.76 -0.22 -3.15
N ILE A 168 -10.90 -0.92 -3.89
CA ILE A 168 -9.45 -0.70 -3.81
C ILE A 168 -9.11 0.76 -4.16
N VAL A 169 -9.65 1.28 -5.27
CA VAL A 169 -9.40 2.67 -5.67
C VAL A 169 -9.96 3.67 -4.65
N LEU A 170 -11.11 3.38 -4.02
CA LEU A 170 -11.64 4.22 -2.95
C LEU A 170 -10.66 4.30 -1.77
N ILE A 171 -10.14 3.16 -1.31
CA ILE A 171 -9.18 3.11 -0.19
C ILE A 171 -7.87 3.84 -0.56
N GLU A 172 -7.38 3.64 -1.78
CA GLU A 172 -6.19 4.34 -2.27
C GLU A 172 -6.40 5.86 -2.33
N LEU A 173 -7.59 6.31 -2.75
CA LEU A 173 -7.90 7.73 -2.88
C LEU A 173 -8.06 8.43 -1.53
N LEU A 174 -8.47 7.71 -0.48
CA LEU A 174 -8.60 8.27 0.88
C LEU A 174 -7.24 8.68 1.49
N VAL A 175 -6.12 8.23 0.92
CA VAL A 175 -4.78 8.72 1.29
C VAL A 175 -4.63 10.20 0.96
N LEU A 176 -5.22 10.68 -0.13
CA LEU A 176 -5.08 12.07 -0.60
C LEU A 176 -5.59 13.10 0.44
N PRO A 177 -6.87 13.04 0.90
CA PRO A 177 -7.34 13.98 1.92
C PRO A 177 -6.60 13.83 3.24
N HIS A 178 -6.23 12.61 3.65
CA HIS A 178 -5.43 12.40 4.86
C HIS A 178 -4.07 13.10 4.78
N ALA A 179 -3.30 12.82 3.72
CA ALA A 179 -1.97 13.38 3.52
C ALA A 179 -2.01 14.91 3.38
N ALA A 180 -3.02 15.45 2.70
CA ALA A 180 -3.21 16.89 2.58
C ALA A 180 -3.45 17.56 3.94
N VAL A 181 -4.34 17.00 4.78
CA VAL A 181 -4.65 17.55 6.11
C VAL A 181 -3.42 17.50 7.03
N ILE A 182 -2.67 16.39 7.03
CA ILE A 182 -1.43 16.29 7.81
C ILE A 182 -0.39 17.30 7.32
N ALA A 183 -0.23 17.44 6.01
CA ALA A 183 0.75 18.36 5.42
C ALA A 183 0.40 19.83 5.69
N ILE A 184 -0.88 20.19 5.79
CA ILE A 184 -1.30 21.52 6.26
C ILE A 184 -0.81 21.75 7.69
N GLY A 185 -1.04 20.78 8.59
CA GLY A 185 -0.61 20.88 9.99
C GLY A 185 0.92 20.94 10.18
N GLN A 186 1.69 20.35 9.26
CA GLN A 186 3.16 20.41 9.27
C GLN A 186 3.73 21.73 8.70
N GLY A 187 2.94 22.50 7.96
CA GLY A 187 3.35 23.78 7.37
C GLY A 187 4.37 23.65 6.23
N LYS A 188 5.14 24.73 6.01
CA LYS A 188 6.20 24.83 4.97
C LYS A 188 5.75 24.56 3.52
N GLY A 189 4.45 24.68 3.24
CA GLY A 189 3.89 24.39 1.92
C GLY A 189 3.91 22.91 1.53
N LEU A 190 4.13 21.97 2.47
CA LEU A 190 4.18 20.53 2.17
C LEU A 190 2.88 20.00 1.54
N VAL A 191 1.75 20.69 1.79
CA VAL A 191 0.45 20.36 1.20
C VAL A 191 0.50 20.27 -0.32
N TYR A 192 1.27 21.12 -1.01
CA TYR A 192 1.39 21.08 -2.47
C TYR A 192 2.08 19.81 -2.94
N MET A 193 3.16 19.40 -2.27
CA MET A 193 3.85 18.14 -2.57
C MET A 193 2.94 16.93 -2.34
N PHE A 194 2.28 16.84 -1.19
CA PHE A 194 1.46 15.67 -0.85
C PHE A 194 0.16 15.63 -1.64
N ALA A 195 -0.60 16.72 -1.69
CA ALA A 195 -1.88 16.75 -2.39
C ALA A 195 -1.70 16.61 -3.91
N LEU A 196 -0.81 17.40 -4.53
CA LEU A 196 -0.58 17.32 -5.98
C LEU A 196 0.18 16.06 -6.38
N GLY A 197 1.09 15.58 -5.53
CA GLY A 197 1.80 14.32 -5.74
C GLY A 197 0.87 13.11 -5.75
N PHE A 198 0.01 12.96 -4.73
CA PHE A 198 -0.98 11.88 -4.69
C PHE A 198 -2.07 12.04 -5.76
N LEU A 199 -2.48 13.27 -6.08
CA LEU A 199 -3.39 13.52 -7.21
C LEU A 199 -2.74 13.10 -8.54
N THR A 200 -1.44 13.33 -8.71
CA THR A 200 -0.69 12.84 -9.87
C THR A 200 -0.68 11.32 -9.92
N MET A 201 -0.44 10.64 -8.78
CA MET A 201 -0.54 9.18 -8.72
C MET A 201 -1.93 8.66 -9.09
N PHE A 202 -2.98 9.33 -8.62
CA PHE A 202 -4.35 8.99 -9.01
C PHE A 202 -4.55 9.13 -10.52
N ILE A 203 -4.18 10.26 -11.09
CA ILE A 203 -4.44 10.60 -12.48
C ILE A 203 -3.62 9.74 -13.45
N VAL A 204 -2.34 9.53 -13.14
CA VAL A 204 -1.39 8.80 -14.01
C VAL A 204 -1.56 7.28 -13.87
N THR A 205 -1.87 6.79 -12.67
CA THR A 205 -1.92 5.35 -12.37
C THR A 205 -3.30 4.86 -11.96
N GLN A 206 -3.86 5.35 -10.86
CA GLN A 206 -4.98 4.66 -10.19
C GLN A 206 -6.30 4.77 -10.97
N MET A 207 -6.60 5.94 -11.56
CA MET A 207 -7.83 6.22 -12.30
C MET A 207 -8.06 5.24 -13.47
N HIS A 208 -6.98 4.74 -14.07
CA HIS A 208 -7.03 3.79 -15.19
C HIS A 208 -7.62 2.43 -14.81
N ALA A 209 -7.78 2.16 -13.51
CA ALA A 209 -8.53 1.01 -12.99
C ALA A 209 -10.06 1.10 -13.23
N LEU A 210 -10.60 2.31 -13.39
CA LEU A 210 -12.04 2.57 -13.30
C LEU A 210 -12.79 2.43 -14.63
N ASN A 211 -12.09 2.18 -15.74
CA ASN A 211 -12.67 2.12 -17.10
C ASN A 211 -13.55 3.35 -17.41
N LEU A 212 -13.09 4.55 -17.03
CA LEU A 212 -13.83 5.79 -17.26
C LEU A 212 -14.01 6.05 -18.77
N LYS A 213 -15.14 6.68 -19.12
CA LYS A 213 -15.35 7.20 -20.48
C LYS A 213 -14.23 8.18 -20.84
N THR A 214 -13.80 8.17 -22.09
CA THR A 214 -12.69 9.02 -22.58
C THR A 214 -12.89 10.50 -22.25
N TRP A 215 -14.12 11.03 -22.41
CA TRP A 215 -14.40 12.44 -22.10
C TRP A 215 -14.23 12.75 -20.62
N VAL A 216 -14.62 11.85 -19.71
CA VAL A 216 -14.46 12.03 -18.24
C VAL A 216 -12.97 12.07 -17.91
N ARG A 217 -12.20 11.13 -18.48
CA ARG A 217 -10.74 11.08 -18.30
C ARG A 217 -10.07 12.37 -18.80
N ASN A 218 -10.47 12.84 -19.98
CA ASN A 218 -9.94 14.08 -20.56
C ASN A 218 -10.33 15.31 -19.73
N ALA A 219 -11.55 15.35 -19.18
CA ALA A 219 -11.98 16.41 -18.28
C ALA A 219 -11.14 16.44 -16.98
N ILE A 220 -10.83 15.27 -16.41
CA ILE A 220 -9.94 15.15 -15.25
C ILE A 220 -8.52 15.63 -15.60
N TYR A 221 -7.98 15.25 -16.76
CA TYR A 221 -6.67 15.74 -17.22
C TYR A 221 -6.66 17.27 -17.39
N ALA A 222 -7.66 17.83 -18.07
CA ALA A 222 -7.78 19.26 -18.26
C ALA A 222 -7.91 19.99 -16.92
N GLY A 223 -8.77 19.52 -16.03
CA GLY A 223 -8.94 20.08 -14.69
C GLY A 223 -7.66 20.03 -13.85
N PHE A 224 -6.86 18.97 -13.99
CA PHE A 224 -5.57 18.87 -13.32
C PHE A 224 -4.55 19.86 -13.88
N VAL A 225 -4.43 19.97 -15.22
CA VAL A 225 -3.55 20.96 -15.85
C VAL A 225 -3.94 22.39 -15.43
N VAL A 226 -5.24 22.72 -15.45
CA VAL A 226 -5.74 24.02 -14.98
C VAL A 226 -5.38 24.24 -13.51
N THR A 227 -5.58 23.24 -12.64
CA THR A 227 -5.17 23.32 -11.23
C THR A 227 -3.67 23.61 -11.08
N LEU A 228 -2.81 22.93 -11.84
CA LEU A 228 -1.36 23.18 -11.81
C LEU A 228 -1.01 24.58 -12.29
N LEU A 229 -1.61 25.04 -13.39
CA LEU A 229 -1.41 26.41 -13.91
C LEU A 229 -1.84 27.45 -12.88
N VAL A 230 -3.03 27.29 -12.27
CA VAL A 230 -3.51 28.24 -11.25
C VAL A 230 -2.56 28.28 -10.05
N ILE A 231 -2.14 27.12 -9.56
CA ILE A 231 -1.24 27.05 -8.41
C ILE A 231 0.12 27.69 -8.72
N TYR A 232 0.77 27.31 -9.82
CA TYR A 232 2.15 27.75 -10.08
C TYR A 232 2.29 29.07 -10.85
N LEU A 233 1.18 29.68 -11.27
CA LEU A 233 1.18 31.05 -11.81
C LEU A 233 0.74 32.10 -10.79
N PHE A 234 -0.13 31.73 -9.82
CA PHE A 234 -0.75 32.71 -8.91
C PHE A 234 -0.53 32.45 -7.42
N ILE A 235 -0.19 31.24 -7.00
CA ILE A 235 -0.10 30.87 -5.57
C ILE A 235 1.34 30.50 -5.18
N ARG A 236 2.05 29.81 -6.06
CA ARG A 236 3.39 29.26 -5.89
C ARG A 236 4.28 29.75 -7.01
N GLU A 237 5.58 29.81 -6.75
CA GLU A 237 6.55 30.18 -7.76
C GLU A 237 6.69 29.07 -8.82
N PRO A 238 6.82 29.41 -10.12
CA PRO A 238 6.89 28.41 -11.20
C PRO A 238 7.97 27.35 -11.01
N TYR A 239 9.12 27.69 -10.41
CA TYR A 239 10.22 26.75 -10.19
C TYR A 239 9.91 25.67 -9.13
N MET A 240 8.85 25.83 -8.33
CA MET A 240 8.40 24.85 -7.34
C MET A 240 7.55 23.72 -7.95
N VAL A 241 7.32 23.72 -9.27
CA VAL A 241 6.52 22.69 -9.97
C VAL A 241 7.06 21.27 -9.78
N ASN A 242 8.34 21.14 -9.38
CA ASN A 242 8.92 19.84 -9.04
C ASN A 242 8.16 19.11 -7.91
N GLU A 243 7.41 19.80 -7.06
CA GLU A 243 6.58 19.21 -6.00
C GLU A 243 5.56 18.20 -6.51
N VAL A 244 5.02 18.43 -7.71
CA VAL A 244 4.03 17.57 -8.37
C VAL A 244 4.59 16.16 -8.62
N ILE A 245 5.89 16.06 -8.90
CA ILE A 245 6.54 14.80 -9.28
C ILE A 245 7.24 14.10 -8.12
N ARG A 246 7.39 14.71 -6.93
CA ARG A 246 8.16 14.12 -5.82
C ARG A 246 7.57 12.80 -5.33
N ILE A 247 6.26 12.74 -5.07
CA ILE A 247 5.59 11.49 -4.64
C ILE A 247 5.63 10.44 -5.76
N PRO A 248 5.24 10.74 -7.02
CA PRO A 248 5.41 9.79 -8.12
C PRO A 248 6.85 9.28 -8.31
N ALA A 249 7.85 10.16 -8.20
CA ALA A 249 9.25 9.79 -8.34
C ALA A 249 9.68 8.80 -7.24
N ILE A 250 9.24 9.03 -6.00
CA ILE A 250 9.50 8.11 -4.88
C ILE A 250 8.79 6.78 -5.13
N GLU A 251 7.49 6.77 -5.41
CA GLU A 251 6.74 5.52 -5.59
C GLU A 251 7.24 4.71 -6.78
N TYR A 252 7.35 5.31 -7.97
CA TYR A 252 7.86 4.60 -9.14
C TYR A 252 9.32 4.19 -8.98
N GLY A 253 10.16 5.06 -8.40
CA GLY A 253 11.55 4.74 -8.10
C GLY A 253 11.65 3.50 -7.21
N MET A 254 10.85 3.42 -6.14
CA MET A 254 10.82 2.27 -5.25
C MET A 254 10.31 0.98 -5.93
N ILE A 255 9.37 1.07 -6.88
CA ILE A 255 8.97 -0.10 -7.70
C ILE A 255 10.17 -0.66 -8.45
N PHE A 256 10.91 0.20 -9.17
CA PHE A 256 12.04 -0.25 -9.99
C PHE A 256 13.24 -0.70 -9.14
N ILE A 257 13.52 -0.02 -8.03
CA ILE A 257 14.52 -0.47 -7.05
C ILE A 257 14.16 -1.85 -6.52
N THR A 258 12.91 -2.06 -6.09
CA THR A 258 12.44 -3.36 -5.56
C THR A 258 12.55 -4.46 -6.62
N TYR A 259 12.17 -4.16 -7.87
CA TYR A 259 12.32 -5.10 -8.96
C TYR A 259 13.80 -5.43 -9.26
N GLY A 260 14.69 -4.41 -9.25
CA GLY A 260 16.13 -4.60 -9.43
C GLY A 260 16.76 -5.45 -8.33
N LEU A 261 16.44 -5.17 -7.06
CA LEU A 261 16.88 -5.97 -5.92
C LEU A 261 16.38 -7.41 -6.01
N TRP A 262 15.13 -7.61 -6.42
CA TRP A 262 14.57 -8.93 -6.63
C TRP A 262 15.29 -9.68 -7.77
N LEU A 263 15.65 -9.02 -8.87
CA LEU A 263 16.44 -9.61 -9.95
C LEU A 263 17.85 -10.00 -9.50
N LEU A 264 18.49 -9.17 -8.68
CA LEU A 264 19.80 -9.50 -8.08
C LEU A 264 19.69 -10.73 -7.19
N PHE A 265 18.72 -10.75 -6.27
CA PHE A 265 18.44 -11.90 -5.42
C PHE A 265 18.17 -13.18 -6.23
N ALA A 266 17.36 -13.08 -7.28
CA ALA A 266 17.07 -14.19 -8.18
C ALA A 266 18.33 -14.74 -8.86
N ARG A 267 19.20 -13.84 -9.35
CA ARG A 267 20.46 -14.20 -10.00
C ARG A 267 21.43 -14.90 -9.05
N PHE A 268 21.58 -14.39 -7.82
CA PHE A 268 22.50 -14.96 -6.84
C PHE A 268 22.04 -16.29 -6.25
N THR A 269 20.72 -16.51 -6.16
CA THR A 269 20.18 -17.74 -5.57
C THR A 269 19.95 -18.87 -6.57
N GLY A 270 19.89 -18.59 -7.88
CA GLY A 270 19.58 -19.58 -8.92
C GLY A 270 18.18 -20.22 -8.78
N ARG A 271 17.33 -19.64 -7.92
CA ARG A 271 16.02 -20.19 -7.51
C ARG A 271 14.87 -19.84 -8.45
N ILE A 272 15.15 -19.20 -9.58
CA ILE A 272 14.12 -18.81 -10.55
C ILE A 272 14.36 -19.55 -11.85
N GLU A 273 13.37 -20.35 -12.26
CA GLU A 273 13.43 -21.22 -13.45
C GLU A 273 13.82 -20.46 -14.72
N SER A 274 13.37 -19.22 -14.89
CA SER A 274 13.69 -18.39 -16.06
C SER A 274 15.15 -17.89 -16.13
N PHE A 275 15.97 -18.18 -15.12
CA PHE A 275 17.42 -17.96 -15.12
C PHE A 275 18.23 -19.26 -15.13
N ARG A 276 17.58 -20.43 -15.09
CA ARG A 276 18.26 -21.71 -15.31
C ARG A 276 18.60 -21.80 -16.79
N VAL A 277 19.88 -21.94 -17.11
CA VAL A 277 20.32 -22.30 -18.46
C VAL A 277 19.69 -23.66 -18.76
N SER A 278 18.84 -23.73 -19.79
CA SER A 278 18.30 -24.99 -20.28
C SER A 278 19.46 -25.91 -20.66
N GLU A 279 19.59 -27.05 -20.00
CA GLU A 279 20.52 -28.10 -20.43
C GLU A 279 20.19 -28.47 -21.89
N PRO A 280 21.20 -28.71 -22.75
CA PRO A 280 20.95 -29.20 -24.10
C PRO A 280 20.12 -30.49 -24.02
N PRO A 281 19.19 -30.71 -24.96
CA PRO A 281 18.47 -31.97 -25.01
C PRO A 281 19.47 -33.14 -25.10
N PRO A 282 19.18 -34.28 -24.45
CA PRO A 282 20.06 -35.45 -24.52
C PRO A 282 20.28 -35.86 -25.98
N PRO A 283 21.48 -36.35 -26.33
CA PRO A 283 21.77 -36.79 -27.69
C PRO A 283 20.77 -37.87 -28.10
N VAL A 284 20.21 -37.72 -29.31
CA VAL A 284 19.34 -38.73 -29.92
C VAL A 284 20.13 -40.04 -30.01
N PRO A 285 19.60 -41.17 -29.52
CA PRO A 285 20.28 -42.46 -29.65
C PRO A 285 20.58 -42.71 -31.12
N ALA A 286 21.83 -43.02 -31.45
CA ALA A 286 22.19 -43.49 -32.77
C ALA A 286 21.34 -44.73 -33.07
N VAL A 287 20.50 -44.64 -34.11
CA VAL A 287 19.81 -45.80 -34.66
C VAL A 287 20.92 -46.73 -35.14
N GLY A 288 21.02 -47.91 -34.52
CA GLY A 288 22.02 -48.90 -34.88
C GLY A 288 21.82 -49.36 -36.33
N ASP A 289 22.93 -49.42 -37.06
CA ASP A 289 23.06 -50.11 -38.35
C ASP A 289 23.11 -51.64 -38.17
#